data_AF-X0U9T6-F1
#
_entry.id   AF-X0U9T6-F1
#
_cell.length_a   1.000
_cell.length_b   1.000
_cell.length_c   1.000
_cell.angle_alpha   90.00
_cell.angle_beta   90.00
_cell.angle_gamma   90.00
#
_symmetry.space_group_name_H-M   'P 1'
#
loop_
_entity.id
_entity.type
_entity.pdbx_description
1 polymer ?
#
loop_
_entity_poly.entity_id
_entity_poly.type
_entity_poly.pdbx_seq_one_letter_code
_entity_poly.pdbx_strand_id
1 'polypeptide(L)'
;LKISILIQQMVLIELGLYCSERLGIQDLYLLRAVDLLIFEVEENNKDWLKEKYKEKGKDWEKVKEDIERLRYYLSKAKTFYDGLADKSFKKAHSPETIEGAILSYFKKRAYRISLLQPTLYELFIILVKNSDIQVKKIHSEHLKILEQLGMRKMFLQKKPKSDVVTDNTAEKQIK
;
A
#
# COMPACT_ATOMS: atom_id res chain seq x y z
N LEU A 1 -18.85 4.64 -14.98
CA LEU A 1 -18.38 5.74 -14.11
C LEU A 1 -17.17 6.38 -14.76
N LYS A 2 -17.22 7.68 -15.00
CA LYS A 2 -16.08 8.42 -15.54
C LYS A 2 -15.32 8.99 -14.35
N ILE A 3 -14.14 8.44 -14.07
CA ILE A 3 -13.30 8.87 -12.95
C ILE A 3 -12.40 10.00 -13.46
N SER A 4 -12.21 11.06 -12.68
CA SER A 4 -11.29 12.14 -13.04
C SER A 4 -9.85 11.63 -13.23
N ILE A 5 -9.11 12.22 -14.17
CA ILE A 5 -7.75 11.77 -14.51
C ILE A 5 -6.83 11.78 -13.28
N LEU A 6 -6.98 12.78 -12.42
CA LEU A 6 -6.21 12.89 -11.18
C LEU A 6 -6.48 11.70 -10.25
N ILE A 7 -7.75 11.38 -9.99
CA ILE A 7 -8.11 10.24 -9.13
C ILE A 7 -7.66 8.92 -9.75
N GLN A 8 -7.77 8.75 -11.06
CA GLN A 8 -7.24 7.58 -11.76
C GLN A 8 -5.73 7.40 -11.49
N GLN A 9 -4.94 8.46 -11.60
CA GLN A 9 -3.50 8.41 -11.34
C GLN A 9 -3.20 8.02 -9.88
N MET A 10 -3.92 8.61 -8.93
CA MET A 10 -3.76 8.28 -7.51
C MET A 10 -4.10 6.81 -7.22
N VAL A 11 -5.20 6.31 -7.80
CA VAL A 11 -5.60 4.90 -7.69
C VAL A 11 -4.52 3.97 -8.26
N LEU A 12 -3.95 4.29 -9.43
CA LEU A 12 -2.88 3.48 -10.02
C LEU A 12 -1.61 3.46 -9.16
N ILE A 13 -1.26 4.57 -8.51
CA ILE A 13 -0.12 4.63 -7.58
C ILE A 13 -0.36 3.70 -6.38
N GLU A 14 -1.55 3.78 -5.76
CA GLU A 14 -1.90 2.94 -4.62
C GLU A 14 -1.94 1.45 -5.02
N LEU A 15 -2.45 1.11 -6.21
CA LEU A 15 -2.40 -0.26 -6.73
C LEU A 15 -0.96 -0.74 -7.02
N GLY A 16 -0.10 0.14 -7.52
CA GLY A 16 1.32 -0.16 -7.66
C GLY A 16 1.98 -0.49 -6.32
N LEU A 17 1.62 0.22 -5.26
CA LEU A 17 2.10 -0.03 -3.90
C LEU A 17 1.52 -1.33 -3.30
N TYR A 18 0.24 -1.62 -3.57
CA TYR A 18 -0.40 -2.89 -3.21
C TYR A 18 0.36 -4.10 -3.76
N CYS A 19 0.82 -4.00 -5.01
CA CYS A 19 1.61 -5.04 -5.67
C CYS A 19 3.08 -5.10 -5.21
N SER A 20 3.56 -4.11 -4.44
CA SER A 20 4.93 -4.09 -3.90
C SER A 20 4.96 -4.78 -2.52
N GLU A 21 5.24 -6.07 -2.52
CA GLU A 21 5.23 -7.01 -1.39
C GLU A 21 5.61 -6.40 -0.01
N ARG A 22 4.61 -6.16 0.84
CA ARG A 22 4.76 -5.91 2.30
C ARG A 22 3.54 -6.45 3.06
N LEU A 23 3.68 -7.66 3.59
CA LEU A 23 2.67 -8.37 4.37
C LEU A 23 2.00 -7.46 5.42
N GLY A 24 0.68 -7.33 5.33
CA GLY A 24 -0.15 -6.61 6.29
C GLY A 24 -0.28 -5.10 6.08
N ILE A 25 0.53 -4.49 5.21
CA ILE A 25 0.34 -3.10 4.76
C ILE A 25 -0.25 -3.06 3.34
N GLN A 26 -0.11 -4.13 2.54
CA GLN A 26 -0.69 -4.13 1.19
C GLN A 26 -2.18 -3.78 1.20
N ASP A 27 -2.97 -4.38 2.08
CA ASP A 27 -4.41 -4.15 2.14
C ASP A 27 -4.78 -2.70 2.51
N LEU A 28 -3.85 -1.95 3.12
CA LEU A 28 -4.00 -0.51 3.32
C LEU A 28 -3.95 0.25 1.99
N TYR A 29 -3.04 -0.12 1.09
CA TYR A 29 -2.96 0.50 -0.23
C TYR A 29 -4.17 0.16 -1.09
N LEU A 30 -4.66 -1.09 -1.02
CA LEU A 30 -5.93 -1.45 -1.65
C LEU A 30 -7.11 -0.67 -1.08
N LEU A 31 -7.18 -0.52 0.25
CA LEU A 31 -8.21 0.29 0.91
C LEU A 31 -8.16 1.75 0.44
N ARG A 32 -6.98 2.36 0.33
CA ARG A 32 -6.82 3.74 -0.16
C ARG A 32 -7.28 3.90 -1.60
N ALA A 33 -6.94 2.94 -2.47
CA ALA A 33 -7.44 2.91 -3.84
C ALA A 33 -8.97 2.86 -3.87
N VAL A 34 -9.57 2.01 -3.02
CA VAL A 34 -11.03 1.91 -2.88
C VAL A 34 -11.65 3.19 -2.33
N ASP A 35 -11.05 3.81 -1.32
CA ASP A 35 -11.53 5.07 -0.73
C ASP A 35 -11.58 6.21 -1.77
N LEU A 36 -10.55 6.32 -2.60
CA LEU A 36 -10.50 7.30 -3.70
C LEU A 36 -11.63 7.08 -4.70
N LEU A 37 -11.92 5.81 -5.02
CA LEU A 37 -13.00 5.45 -5.94
C LEU A 37 -14.37 5.66 -5.33
N ILE A 38 -14.58 5.33 -4.05
CA ILE A 38 -15.83 5.60 -3.34
C ILE A 38 -16.09 7.10 -3.33
N PHE A 39 -15.09 7.90 -2.96
CA PHE A 39 -15.19 9.36 -2.93
C PHE A 39 -15.64 9.91 -4.29
N GLU A 40 -14.95 9.54 -5.37
CA GLU A 40 -15.30 10.02 -6.71
C GLU A 40 -16.70 9.56 -7.14
N VAL A 41 -17.09 8.32 -6.82
CA VAL A 41 -18.40 7.79 -7.17
C VAL A 41 -19.51 8.48 -6.39
N GLU A 42 -19.35 8.67 -5.08
CA GLU A 42 -20.36 9.31 -4.24
C GLU A 42 -20.51 10.80 -4.55
N GLU A 43 -19.43 11.49 -4.93
CA GLU A 43 -19.48 12.89 -5.40
C GLU A 43 -20.30 13.03 -6.70
N ASN A 44 -20.22 12.05 -7.61
CA ASN A 44 -20.95 12.08 -8.87
C ASN A 44 -22.38 11.51 -8.76
N ASN A 45 -22.55 10.45 -7.96
CA ASN A 45 -23.84 9.79 -7.71
C ASN A 45 -23.79 9.02 -6.37
N LYS A 46 -24.28 9.67 -5.32
CA LYS A 46 -24.30 9.17 -3.94
C LYS A 46 -25.04 7.85 -3.75
N ASP A 47 -26.07 7.57 -4.55
CA ASP A 47 -26.89 6.36 -4.41
C ASP A 47 -26.41 5.20 -5.28
N TRP A 48 -25.43 5.43 -6.17
CA TRP A 48 -24.93 4.43 -7.10
C TRP A 48 -24.46 3.14 -6.41
N LEU A 49 -23.71 3.26 -5.31
CA LEU A 49 -23.24 2.10 -4.55
C LEU A 49 -24.39 1.36 -3.86
N LYS A 50 -25.37 2.10 -3.32
CA LYS A 50 -26.57 1.52 -2.71
C LYS A 50 -27.36 0.71 -3.72
N GLU A 51 -27.59 1.26 -4.91
CA GLU A 51 -28.29 0.58 -6.01
C GLU A 51 -27.55 -0.66 -6.48
N LYS A 52 -26.23 -0.56 -6.70
CA LYS A 52 -25.39 -1.68 -7.15
C LYS A 52 -25.32 -2.83 -6.16
N TYR A 53 -25.29 -2.54 -4.87
CA TYR A 53 -25.33 -3.58 -3.84
C TYR A 53 -26.74 -4.15 -3.67
N LYS A 54 -27.79 -3.34 -3.81
CA LYS A 54 -29.19 -3.81 -3.83
C LYS A 54 -29.45 -4.77 -4.99
N GLU A 55 -28.94 -4.49 -6.19
CA GLU A 55 -29.01 -5.39 -7.37
C GLU A 55 -28.38 -6.78 -7.08
N LYS A 56 -27.37 -6.82 -6.20
CA LYS A 56 -26.68 -8.05 -5.79
C LYS A 56 -27.31 -8.73 -4.56
N GLY A 57 -28.44 -8.21 -4.06
CA GLY A 57 -29.07 -8.71 -2.83
C GLY A 57 -28.22 -8.49 -1.58
N LYS A 58 -27.37 -7.45 -1.57
CA LYS A 58 -26.46 -7.11 -0.46
C LYS A 58 -26.80 -5.74 0.11
N ASP A 59 -26.50 -5.56 1.38
CA ASP A 59 -26.68 -4.30 2.10
C ASP A 59 -25.40 -3.46 2.05
N TRP A 60 -25.51 -2.27 1.43
CA TRP A 60 -24.41 -1.32 1.35
C TRP A 60 -23.98 -0.79 2.72
N GLU A 61 -24.92 -0.58 3.65
CA GLU A 61 -24.58 -0.05 4.98
C GLU A 61 -23.72 -1.05 5.76
N LYS A 62 -24.04 -2.34 5.66
CA LYS A 62 -23.20 -3.40 6.22
C LYS A 62 -21.79 -3.43 5.61
N VAL A 63 -21.69 -3.25 4.28
CA VAL A 63 -20.39 -3.18 3.60
C VAL A 63 -19.60 -1.98 4.08
N LYS A 64 -20.25 -0.82 4.25
CA LYS A 64 -19.64 0.40 4.77
C LYS A 64 -19.11 0.21 6.19
N GLU A 65 -19.87 -0.45 7.07
CA GLU A 65 -19.40 -0.82 8.41
C GLU A 65 -18.16 -1.73 8.37
N ASP A 66 -18.15 -2.73 7.49
CA ASP A 66 -17.03 -3.64 7.32
C ASP A 66 -15.78 -2.90 6.81
N ILE A 67 -15.94 -1.94 5.90
CA ILE A 67 -14.86 -1.07 5.41
C ILE A 67 -14.31 -0.17 6.53
N GLU A 68 -15.16 0.44 7.36
CA GLU A 68 -14.70 1.25 8.50
C GLU A 68 -13.96 0.42 9.55
N ARG A 69 -14.43 -0.80 9.84
CA ARG A 69 -13.70 -1.74 10.71
C ARG A 69 -12.34 -2.10 10.11
N LEU A 70 -12.29 -2.36 8.80
CA LEU A 70 -11.05 -2.67 8.12
C LEU A 70 -10.07 -1.48 8.17
N ARG A 71 -10.55 -0.25 7.97
CA ARG A 71 -9.77 0.98 8.11
C ARG A 71 -9.16 1.11 9.50
N TYR A 72 -9.92 0.83 10.55
CA TYR A 72 -9.40 0.80 11.92
C TYR A 72 -8.27 -0.23 12.08
N TYR A 73 -8.47 -1.48 11.66
CA TYR A 73 -7.46 -2.52 11.84
C TYR A 73 -6.19 -2.27 11.02
N LEU A 74 -6.32 -1.79 9.78
CA LEU A 74 -5.19 -1.45 8.93
C LEU A 74 -4.42 -0.22 9.42
N SER A 75 -5.10 0.77 10.01
CA SER A 75 -4.43 1.88 10.68
C SER A 75 -3.56 1.39 11.85
N LYS A 76 -4.10 0.48 12.68
CA LYS A 76 -3.32 -0.14 13.76
C LYS A 76 -2.19 -1.04 13.24
N ALA A 77 -2.38 -1.70 12.10
CA ALA A 77 -1.33 -2.46 11.42
C ALA A 77 -0.18 -1.54 11.01
N LYS A 78 -0.52 -0.43 10.34
CA LYS A 78 0.45 0.57 9.90
C LYS A 78 1.26 1.12 11.08
N THR A 79 0.60 1.58 12.15
CA THR A 79 1.29 2.08 13.34
C THR A 79 2.24 1.03 13.95
N PHE A 80 1.80 -0.23 14.02
CA PHE A 80 2.62 -1.31 14.54
C PHE A 80 3.88 -1.53 13.68
N TYR A 81 3.72 -1.65 12.36
CA TYR A 81 4.84 -1.86 11.45
C TYR A 81 5.75 -0.64 11.30
N ASP A 82 5.22 0.58 11.38
CA ASP A 82 6.02 1.81 11.43
C ASP A 82 6.91 1.82 12.68
N GLY A 83 6.35 1.43 13.84
CA GLY A 83 7.13 1.27 15.08
C GLY A 83 8.23 0.21 14.96
N LEU A 84 7.92 -0.93 14.32
CA LEU A 84 8.93 -1.96 14.04
C LEU A 84 10.02 -1.48 13.06
N ALA A 85 9.70 -0.58 12.13
CA ALA A 85 10.66 -0.01 11.19
C ALA A 85 11.56 1.06 11.85
N ASP A 86 11.18 1.59 13.01
CA ASP A 86 11.97 2.54 13.76
C ASP A 86 13.28 1.90 14.27
N LYS A 87 14.40 2.51 13.88
CA LYS A 87 15.74 2.06 14.25
C LYS A 87 16.00 2.18 15.76
N SER A 88 15.32 3.10 16.44
CA SER A 88 15.41 3.27 17.89
C SER A 88 14.70 2.11 18.62
N PHE A 89 13.54 1.70 18.14
CA PHE A 89 12.77 0.56 18.66
C PHE A 89 13.55 -0.75 18.56
N LYS A 90 14.18 -1.01 17.41
CA LYS A 90 15.03 -2.22 17.22
C LYS A 90 16.28 -2.26 18.09
N LYS A 91 16.79 -1.09 18.53
CA LYS A 91 17.94 -1.02 19.45
C LYS A 91 17.53 -1.19 20.92
N ALA A 92 16.29 -0.84 21.25
CA ALA A 92 15.79 -0.89 22.62
C ALA A 92 15.22 -2.26 23.03
N HIS A 93 14.93 -3.15 22.08
CA HIS A 93 14.27 -4.42 22.33
C HIS A 93 15.04 -5.61 21.75
N SER A 94 15.04 -6.73 22.47
CA SER A 94 15.66 -7.98 22.01
C SER A 94 14.88 -8.56 20.81
N PRO A 95 15.54 -9.33 19.93
CA PRO A 95 14.87 -10.03 18.82
C PRO A 95 13.65 -10.85 19.27
N GLU A 96 13.74 -11.55 20.39
CA GLU A 96 12.67 -12.40 20.96
C GLU A 96 11.47 -11.55 21.41
N THR A 97 11.72 -10.35 21.94
CA THR A 97 10.68 -9.40 22.35
C THR A 97 9.92 -8.89 21.13
N ILE A 98 10.64 -8.58 20.05
CA ILE A 98 10.07 -8.14 18.77
C ILE A 98 9.24 -9.28 18.16
N GLU A 99 9.77 -10.50 18.14
CA GLU A 99 9.08 -11.68 17.61
C GLU A 99 7.80 -11.99 18.40
N GLY A 100 7.86 -11.93 19.73
CA GLY A 100 6.69 -12.09 20.59
C GLY A 100 5.61 -11.02 20.36
N ALA A 101 6.03 -9.76 20.15
CA ALA A 101 5.11 -8.66 19.81
C ALA A 101 4.43 -8.88 18.45
N ILE A 102 5.18 -9.33 17.44
CA ILE A 102 4.65 -9.70 16.12
C ILE A 102 3.63 -10.82 16.27
N LEU A 103 3.98 -11.92 16.95
CA LEU A 103 3.10 -13.06 17.14
C LEU A 103 1.78 -12.67 17.85
N SER A 104 1.89 -11.83 18.90
CA SER A 104 0.75 -11.30 19.63
C SER A 104 -0.15 -10.42 18.76
N TYR A 105 0.44 -9.56 17.92
CA TYR A 105 -0.28 -8.75 16.95
C TYR A 105 -1.03 -9.64 15.94
N PHE A 106 -0.36 -10.62 15.34
CA PHE A 106 -0.96 -11.54 14.37
C PHE A 106 -2.16 -12.27 14.96
N LYS A 107 -2.00 -12.84 16.17
CA LYS A 107 -3.10 -13.54 16.87
C LYS A 107 -4.31 -12.66 17.15
N LYS A 108 -4.10 -11.38 17.47
CA LYS A 108 -5.19 -10.47 17.87
C LYS A 108 -5.86 -9.74 16.72
N ARG A 109 -5.12 -9.41 15.65
CA ARG A 109 -5.54 -8.40 14.66
C ARG A 109 -5.48 -8.88 13.21
N ALA A 110 -4.50 -9.68 12.83
CA ALA A 110 -4.36 -10.11 11.44
C ALA A 110 -5.55 -10.96 10.96
N TYR A 111 -6.10 -11.82 11.82
CA TYR A 111 -7.31 -12.58 11.52
C TYR A 111 -8.53 -11.70 11.21
N ARG A 112 -8.69 -10.57 11.92
CA ARG A 112 -9.81 -9.63 11.68
C ARG A 112 -9.69 -8.96 10.31
N ILE A 113 -8.47 -8.63 9.88
CA ILE A 113 -8.22 -8.11 8.54
C ILE A 113 -8.57 -9.17 7.50
N SER A 114 -8.11 -10.40 7.68
CA SER A 114 -8.39 -11.52 6.76
C SER A 114 -9.88 -11.81 6.59
N LEU A 115 -10.69 -11.67 7.64
CA LEU A 115 -12.14 -11.84 7.56
C LEU A 115 -12.84 -10.75 6.73
N LEU A 116 -12.32 -9.53 6.75
CA LEU A 116 -12.92 -8.36 6.09
C LEU A 116 -12.34 -8.11 4.69
N GLN A 117 -11.17 -8.69 4.39
CA GLN A 117 -10.49 -8.56 3.10
C GLN A 117 -11.37 -8.97 1.90
N PRO A 118 -12.20 -10.03 1.95
CA PRO A 118 -13.09 -10.36 0.83
C PRO A 118 -14.08 -9.24 0.49
N THR A 119 -14.62 -8.54 1.50
CA THR A 119 -15.52 -7.41 1.32
C THR A 119 -14.82 -6.25 0.61
N LEU A 120 -13.59 -5.93 1.02
CA LEU A 120 -12.76 -4.92 0.35
C LEU A 120 -12.49 -5.28 -1.11
N TYR A 121 -12.13 -6.54 -1.38
CA TYR A 121 -11.82 -7.00 -2.73
C TYR A 121 -13.05 -7.01 -3.64
N GLU A 122 -14.21 -7.41 -3.11
CA GLU A 122 -15.47 -7.33 -3.85
C GLU A 122 -15.79 -5.88 -4.24
N LEU A 123 -15.68 -4.94 -3.29
CA LEU A 123 -15.95 -3.53 -3.52
C LEU A 123 -14.99 -2.95 -4.57
N PHE A 124 -13.71 -3.28 -4.47
CA PHE A 124 -12.71 -2.95 -5.48
C PHE A 124 -13.11 -3.43 -6.88
N ILE A 125 -13.50 -4.70 -7.01
CA ILE A 125 -13.94 -5.27 -8.29
C ILE A 125 -15.14 -4.51 -8.85
N ILE A 126 -16.14 -4.20 -8.01
CA ILE A 126 -17.34 -3.46 -8.44
C ILE A 126 -16.94 -2.09 -8.99
N LEU A 127 -16.16 -1.33 -8.24
CA LEU A 127 -15.75 0.02 -8.61
C LEU A 127 -14.91 0.02 -9.89
N VAL A 128 -13.95 -0.90 -10.02
CA VAL A 128 -13.08 -0.99 -11.19
C VAL A 128 -13.84 -1.47 -12.42
N LYS A 129 -14.65 -2.53 -12.34
CA LYS A 129 -15.42 -3.05 -13.49
C LYS A 129 -16.42 -2.04 -14.06
N ASN A 130 -16.90 -1.12 -13.23
CA ASN A 130 -17.86 -0.12 -13.62
C ASN A 130 -17.24 1.26 -13.89
N SER A 131 -15.90 1.38 -13.86
CA SER A 131 -15.19 2.62 -14.15
C SER A 131 -14.34 2.53 -15.42
N ASP A 132 -14.01 3.70 -15.96
CA ASP A 132 -13.12 3.86 -17.10
C ASP A 132 -11.63 3.60 -16.77
N ILE A 133 -11.30 3.27 -15.52
CA ILE A 133 -9.96 2.84 -15.10
C ILE A 133 -9.48 1.60 -15.86
N GLN A 134 -10.38 0.69 -16.22
CA GLN A 134 -10.02 -0.48 -17.04
C GLN A 134 -9.71 -0.14 -18.50
N VAL A 135 -10.24 0.97 -19.00
CA VAL A 135 -10.28 1.28 -20.45
C VAL A 135 -8.97 1.91 -20.92
N LYS A 136 -8.15 2.45 -20.03
CA LYS A 136 -6.83 2.95 -20.41
C LYS A 136 -5.86 1.78 -20.56
N LYS A 137 -5.44 1.52 -21.81
CA LYS A 137 -4.10 0.99 -22.07
C LYS A 137 -3.15 1.81 -21.20
N ILE A 138 -2.55 1.19 -20.19
CA ILE A 138 -1.53 1.85 -19.37
C ILE A 138 -0.45 2.27 -20.36
N HIS A 139 -0.47 3.54 -20.76
CA HIS A 139 0.56 4.07 -21.65
C HIS A 139 1.91 3.84 -20.96
N SER A 140 2.93 3.48 -21.74
CA SER A 140 4.27 3.15 -21.25
C SER A 140 4.85 4.20 -20.28
N GLU A 141 4.39 5.45 -20.35
CA GLU A 141 4.75 6.51 -19.41
C GLU A 141 4.21 6.32 -17.99
N HIS A 142 3.00 5.77 -17.82
CA HIS A 142 2.49 5.40 -16.50
C HIS A 142 3.24 4.19 -15.92
N LEU A 143 3.73 3.27 -16.77
CA LEU A 143 4.67 2.23 -16.36
C LEU A 143 6.01 2.83 -15.92
N LYS A 144 6.54 3.85 -16.61
CA LYS A 144 7.76 4.56 -16.19
C LYS A 144 7.59 5.25 -14.83
N ILE A 145 6.41 5.77 -14.50
CA ILE A 145 6.13 6.34 -13.17
C ILE A 145 6.18 5.24 -12.10
N LEU A 146 5.55 4.08 -12.35
CA LEU A 146 5.62 2.93 -11.45
C LEU A 146 7.06 2.39 -11.31
N GLU A 147 7.81 2.37 -12.41
CA GLU A 147 9.21 1.94 -12.46
C GLU A 147 10.12 2.93 -11.71
N GLN A 148 9.93 4.25 -11.86
CA GLN A 148 10.67 5.27 -11.11
C GLN A 148 10.35 5.25 -9.61
N LEU A 149 9.08 5.03 -9.24
CA LEU A 149 8.67 4.89 -7.83
C LEU A 149 9.22 3.59 -7.21
N GLY A 150 9.30 2.51 -7.99
CA GLY A 150 9.97 1.25 -7.60
C GLY A 150 11.49 1.39 -7.49
N MET A 151 12.13 2.08 -8.44
CA MET A 151 13.57 2.31 -8.47
C MET A 151 14.05 3.21 -7.32
N ARG A 152 13.28 4.24 -6.92
CA ARG A 152 13.64 5.09 -5.77
C ARG A 152 13.77 4.28 -4.46
N LYS A 153 13.07 3.14 -4.31
CA LYS A 153 13.29 2.22 -3.18
C LYS A 153 14.56 1.38 -3.32
N MET A 154 14.96 0.99 -4.54
CA MET A 154 16.19 0.20 -4.77
C MET A 154 17.48 1.02 -4.59
N PHE A 155 17.49 2.30 -4.97
CA PHE A 155 18.68 3.14 -4.85
C PHE A 155 18.99 3.61 -3.43
N LEU A 156 18.06 3.50 -2.47
CA LEU A 156 18.29 3.82 -1.06
C LEU A 156 18.95 2.67 -0.26
N GLN A 157 19.22 1.52 -0.87
CA GLN A 157 19.85 0.37 -0.19
C GLN A 157 21.35 0.21 -0.43
N LYS A 158 22.00 1.06 -1.21
CA LYS A 158 23.47 1.03 -1.30
C LYS A 158 24.06 2.24 -0.59
N LYS A 159 24.52 2.03 0.66
CA LYS A 159 25.62 2.85 1.18
C LYS A 159 26.80 2.68 0.21
N PRO A 160 27.42 3.76 -0.28
CA PRO A 160 28.71 3.61 -0.94
C PRO A 160 29.68 3.03 0.10
N LYS A 161 30.30 1.90 -0.23
CA LYS A 161 31.53 1.48 0.44
C LYS A 161 32.53 2.59 0.13
N SER A 162 33.01 3.26 1.17
CA SER A 162 34.19 4.11 1.05
C SER A 162 35.34 3.20 0.65
N ASP A 163 35.79 3.33 -0.60
CA ASP A 163 37.00 2.67 -1.06
C ASP A 163 38.18 3.18 -0.22
N VAL A 164 38.91 2.21 0.32
CA VAL A 164 40.20 2.39 0.95
C VAL A 164 41.16 2.87 -0.14
N VAL A 165 41.56 4.13 -0.10
CA VAL A 165 42.72 4.62 -0.85
C VAL A 165 43.95 4.40 0.03
N THR A 166 44.61 3.25 -0.14
CA THR A 166 46.03 3.11 0.17
C THR A 166 46.81 3.71 -0.99
N ASP A 167 47.33 4.91 -0.80
CA ASP A 167 48.26 5.52 -1.75
C ASP A 167 49.68 5.00 -1.43
N ASN A 168 50.10 3.99 -2.17
CA ASN A 168 51.48 3.52 -2.24
C ASN A 168 51.95 3.75 -3.66
N THR A 169 52.58 4.90 -3.91
CA THR A 169 53.45 5.05 -5.07
C THR A 169 54.75 5.73 -4.65
N ALA A 170 55.79 4.90 -4.51
CA ALA A 170 57.17 5.34 -4.40
C ALA A 170 57.68 5.79 -5.77
N GLU A 171 58.52 6.83 -5.80
CA GLU A 171 59.71 6.97 -6.67
C GLU A 171 60.40 8.32 -6.35
N LYS A 172 61.54 8.32 -5.66
CA LYS A 172 62.93 8.33 -6.21
C LYS A 172 63.20 9.44 -7.24
N GLN A 173 64.02 10.42 -6.83
CA GLN A 173 65.06 11.15 -7.61
C GLN A 173 65.73 12.16 -6.66
N ILE A 174 66.86 11.85 -6.02
CA ILE A 174 68.24 12.16 -6.44
C ILE A 174 68.42 13.54 -7.09
N LYS A 175 68.80 14.53 -6.28
CA LYS A 175 70.04 15.31 -6.43
C LYS A 175 70.36 16.05 -5.14
#